data_AF-A0A822HHF0-F1
#
_entry.id   AF-A0A822HHF0-F1
#
_cell.length_a   1.000
_cell.length_b   1.000
_cell.length_c   1.000
_cell.angle_alpha   90.00
_cell.angle_beta   90.00
_cell.angle_gamma   90.00
#
_symmetry.space_group_name_H-M   'P 1'
#
loop_
_entity.id
_entity.type
_entity.pdbx_description
1 polymer ?
#
loop_
_entity_poly.entity_id
_entity_poly.type
_entity_poly.pdbx_seq_one_letter_code
_entity_poly.pdbx_strand_id
1 'polypeptide(L)'
;MDNSNENNKTLTMANINPRIIEVEYAVRGPIVIRAAEIEKQIKEGAHKFPFDRVIRANIGDCHASGNQVPVTYIRQVCIYNISF
;
A
#
# COMPACT_ATOMS: atom_id res chain seq x y z
N MET A 1 21.09 10.56 42.89
CA MET A 1 19.64 10.36 42.70
C MET A 1 19.44 10.10 41.23
N ASP A 2 19.18 8.82 40.94
CA ASP A 2 19.26 8.18 39.63
C ASP A 2 18.04 8.58 38.79
N ASN A 3 18.26 9.18 37.62
CA ASN A 3 17.20 9.63 36.72
C ASN A 3 17.23 8.74 35.47
N SER A 4 16.79 7.50 35.62
CA SER A 4 16.89 6.47 34.57
C SER A 4 15.61 5.66 34.43
N ASN A 5 14.54 6.23 33.89
CA ASN A 5 13.57 5.53 33.02
C ASN A 5 12.42 6.43 32.56
N GLU A 6 12.69 7.43 31.71
CA GLU A 6 11.63 8.07 30.95
C GLU A 6 11.82 7.79 29.46
N ASN A 7 10.84 7.10 28.88
CA ASN A 7 10.63 6.85 27.44
C ASN A 7 11.17 5.56 26.80
N ASN A 8 11.33 4.47 27.54
CA ASN A 8 11.57 3.14 26.93
C ASN A 8 10.28 2.43 26.43
N LYS A 9 9.15 3.16 26.37
CA LYS A 9 7.84 2.64 25.92
C LYS A 9 7.43 3.12 24.52
N THR A 10 8.25 3.94 23.87
CA THR A 10 7.92 4.55 22.58
C THR A 10 8.88 4.08 21.51
N LEU A 11 8.34 3.56 20.41
CA LEU A 11 9.14 3.13 19.26
C LEU A 11 9.72 4.37 18.56
N THR A 12 11.02 4.34 18.30
CA THR A 12 11.77 5.37 17.55
C THR A 12 12.68 4.68 16.55
N MET A 13 13.13 5.39 15.51
CA MET A 13 14.08 4.81 14.54
C MET A 13 15.41 4.37 15.19
N ALA A 14 15.77 4.93 16.35
CA ALA A 14 16.96 4.57 17.09
C ALA A 14 16.82 3.27 17.92
N ASN A 15 15.59 2.81 18.20
CA ASN A 15 15.33 1.64 19.04
C ASN A 15 14.61 0.48 18.33
N ILE A 16 14.30 0.61 17.04
CA ILE A 16 13.77 -0.48 16.22
C ILE A 16 14.89 -1.44 15.79
N ASN A 17 14.55 -2.72 15.55
CA ASN A 17 15.49 -3.73 15.07
C ASN A 17 16.15 -3.27 13.75
N PRO A 18 17.50 -3.13 13.68
CA PRO A 18 18.19 -2.65 12.48
C PRO A 18 17.87 -3.46 11.23
N ARG A 19 17.59 -4.76 11.36
CA ARG A 19 17.21 -5.62 10.22
C ARG A 19 15.89 -5.20 9.55
N ILE A 20 15.01 -4.50 10.27
CA ILE A 20 13.77 -3.94 9.70
C ILE A 20 14.06 -2.65 8.93
N ILE A 21 15.12 -1.93 9.29
CA ILE A 21 15.55 -0.72 8.58
C ILE A 21 16.18 -1.11 7.23
N GLU A 22 16.95 -2.20 7.22
CA GLU A 22 17.66 -2.69 6.03
C GLU A 22 16.77 -3.49 5.07
N VAL A 23 15.63 -4.05 5.52
CA VAL A 23 14.79 -4.89 4.66
C VAL A 23 14.03 -4.03 3.64
N GLU A 24 14.22 -4.35 2.36
CA GLU A 24 13.54 -3.66 1.26
C GLU A 24 12.44 -4.55 0.66
N TYR A 25 11.23 -3.99 0.54
CA TYR A 25 10.12 -4.63 -0.17
C TYR A 25 9.82 -3.89 -1.48
N ALA A 26 10.57 -4.26 -2.52
CA ALA A 26 10.57 -3.58 -3.82
C ALA A 26 9.17 -3.43 -4.45
N VAL A 27 8.27 -4.39 -4.21
CA VAL A 27 6.89 -4.41 -4.73
C VAL A 27 6.04 -3.23 -4.23
N ARG A 28 6.41 -2.64 -3.07
CA ARG A 28 5.81 -1.41 -2.53
C ARG A 28 6.87 -0.35 -2.20
N GLY A 29 7.92 -0.29 -3.02
CA GLY A 29 9.03 0.64 -2.86
C GLY A 29 8.76 2.06 -3.40
N PRO A 30 9.83 2.84 -3.63
CA PRO A 30 9.76 4.25 -4.02
C PRO A 30 8.95 4.53 -5.29
N ILE A 31 8.99 3.62 -6.26
CA ILE A 31 8.24 3.75 -7.52
C ILE A 31 6.72 3.80 -7.25
N VAL A 32 6.24 2.97 -6.32
CA VAL A 32 4.82 2.88 -5.97
C VAL A 32 4.35 4.12 -5.22
N ILE A 33 5.24 4.69 -4.39
CA ILE A 33 5.03 5.96 -3.68
C ILE A 33 4.91 7.09 -4.71
N ARG A 34 5.87 7.20 -5.63
CA ARG A 34 5.85 8.23 -6.67
C ARG A 34 4.63 8.11 -7.58
N ALA A 35 4.23 6.90 -7.94
CA ALA A 35 3.00 6.64 -8.69
C ALA A 35 1.75 7.18 -7.96
N ALA A 36 1.68 7.05 -6.62
CA ALA A 36 0.58 7.59 -5.83
C ALA A 36 0.55 9.14 -5.81
N GLU A 37 1.71 9.78 -5.74
CA GLU A 37 1.82 11.24 -5.84
C GLU A 37 1.37 11.73 -7.21
N ILE A 38 1.76 11.04 -8.30
CA ILE A 38 1.35 11.38 -9.66
C ILE A 38 -0.16 11.21 -9.82
N GLU A 39 -0.75 10.13 -9.31
CA GLU A 39 -2.21 9.94 -9.30
C GLU A 39 -2.93 11.08 -8.59
N LYS A 40 -2.39 11.55 -7.46
CA LYS A 40 -2.94 12.70 -6.73
C LYS A 40 -2.86 13.98 -7.56
N GLN A 41 -1.71 14.26 -8.17
CA GLN A 41 -1.51 15.44 -9.02
C GLN A 41 -2.45 15.45 -10.23
N ILE A 42 -2.64 14.30 -10.87
CA ILE A 42 -3.58 14.15 -11.99
C ILE A 42 -5.01 14.41 -11.52
N LYS A 43 -5.42 13.88 -10.36
CA LYS A 43 -6.75 14.14 -9.78
C LYS A 43 -6.98 15.61 -9.42
N GLU A 44 -5.93 16.32 -9.02
CA GLU A 44 -5.95 17.76 -8.73
C GLU A 44 -5.93 18.64 -9.99
N GLY A 45 -5.92 18.04 -11.19
CA GLY A 45 -5.97 18.76 -12.47
C GLY A 45 -4.61 19.19 -13.01
N ALA A 46 -3.51 18.58 -12.55
CA ALA A 46 -2.19 18.88 -13.10
C ALA A 46 -2.04 18.36 -14.54
N HIS A 47 -1.99 19.26 -15.52
CA HIS A 47 -1.75 18.93 -16.93
C HIS A 47 -0.25 18.76 -17.28
N LYS A 48 0.56 18.32 -16.32
CA LYS A 48 2.01 18.19 -16.48
C LYS A 48 2.44 16.87 -17.13
N PHE A 49 1.60 15.86 -17.09
CA PHE A 49 1.93 14.51 -17.54
C PHE A 49 1.37 14.24 -18.94
N PRO A 50 2.06 13.46 -19.78
CA PRO A 50 1.57 13.09 -21.11
C PRO A 50 0.51 11.96 -21.08
N PHE A 51 -0.15 11.74 -19.94
CA PHE A 51 -1.12 10.67 -19.70
C PHE A 51 -2.15 11.10 -18.65
N ASP A 52 -3.36 10.55 -18.76
CA ASP A 52 -4.50 10.96 -17.92
C ASP A 52 -4.73 10.05 -16.70
N ARG A 53 -4.03 8.92 -16.61
CA ARG A 53 -4.12 8.00 -15.48
C ARG A 53 -2.86 7.16 -15.30
N VAL A 54 -2.63 6.73 -14.07
CA VAL A 54 -1.60 5.74 -13.73
C VAL A 54 -2.24 4.35 -13.68
N ILE A 55 -1.54 3.35 -14.26
CA ILE A 55 -1.94 1.94 -14.20
C ILE A 55 -0.96 1.20 -13.29
N ARG A 56 -1.48 0.54 -12.26
CA ARG A 56 -0.69 -0.24 -11.30
C ARG A 56 -0.45 -1.65 -11.86
N ALA A 57 0.75 -1.89 -12.40
CA ALA A 57 1.19 -3.20 -12.88
C ALA A 57 2.29 -3.82 -11.99
N ASN A 58 2.56 -3.22 -10.83
CA ASN A 58 3.63 -3.64 -9.92
C ASN A 58 3.25 -4.82 -9.02
N ILE A 59 1.96 -5.12 -8.87
CA ILE A 59 1.42 -6.24 -8.10
C ILE A 59 0.48 -7.03 -9.02
N GLY A 60 0.51 -8.36 -8.90
CA GLY A 60 -0.41 -9.26 -9.59
C GLY A 60 -1.84 -9.21 -9.06
N ASP A 61 -2.44 -8.01 -8.99
CA ASP A 61 -3.85 -7.81 -8.64
C ASP A 61 -4.68 -7.63 -9.92
N CYS A 62 -5.13 -8.75 -10.46
CA CYS A 62 -5.94 -8.78 -11.67
C CYS A 62 -7.29 -8.08 -11.49
N HIS A 63 -7.85 -8.07 -10.27
CA HIS A 63 -9.11 -7.39 -9.98
C HIS A 63 -8.93 -5.87 -10.03
N ALA A 64 -7.85 -5.34 -9.44
CA ALA A 64 -7.54 -3.91 -9.48
C ALA A 64 -7.13 -3.42 -10.87
N SER A 65 -6.68 -4.31 -11.75
CA SER A 65 -6.34 -4.00 -13.15
C SER A 65 -7.56 -3.65 -14.01
N GLY A 66 -8.79 -3.81 -13.49
CA GLY A 66 -10.03 -3.32 -14.09
C GLY A 66 -10.66 -4.21 -15.18
N ASN A 67 -9.92 -5.19 -15.69
CA ASN A 67 -10.35 -6.03 -16.81
C ASN A 67 -10.79 -7.44 -16.38
N GLN A 68 -10.75 -7.75 -15.08
CA GLN A 68 -11.15 -9.06 -14.57
C GLN A 68 -12.59 -9.02 -14.08
N VAL A 69 -13.42 -9.91 -14.64
CA VAL A 69 -14.81 -10.08 -14.21
C VAL A 69 -14.85 -10.95 -12.94
N PRO A 70 -15.44 -10.47 -11.84
CA PRO A 70 -15.75 -11.25 -10.66
C PRO A 70 -16.36 -12.63 -10.95
N VAL A 71 -15.75 -13.70 -10.43
CA VAL A 71 -16.36 -15.04 -10.43
C VAL A 71 -17.62 -15.06 -9.55
N THR A 72 -18.78 -15.32 -10.16
CA THR A 72 -20.11 -15.27 -9.51
C THR A 72 -20.32 -16.37 -8.49
N TYR A 73 -20.06 -17.62 -8.85
CA TYR A 73 -20.35 -18.78 -7.99
C TYR A 73 -19.61 -18.73 -6.64
N ILE A 74 -18.30 -18.44 -6.68
CA ILE A 74 -17.48 -18.34 -5.46
C ILE A 74 -18.01 -17.23 -4.54
N ARG A 75 -18.42 -16.08 -5.08
CA ARG A 75 -18.98 -14.98 -4.30
C ARG A 75 -20.33 -15.33 -3.66
N GLN A 76 -21.22 -16.01 -4.40
CA GLN A 76 -22.51 -16.47 -3.88
C GLN A 76 -22.33 -17.43 -2.70
N VAL A 77 -21.40 -18.39 -2.82
CA VAL A 77 -21.08 -19.33 -1.73
C VAL A 77 -20.51 -18.60 -0.52
N CYS A 78 -19.56 -17.67 -0.70
CA CYS A 78 -19.00 -16.90 0.41
C CYS A 78 -20.07 -16.09 1.16
N ILE A 79 -21.01 -15.45 0.45
CA ILE A 79 -22.09 -14.66 1.06
C ILE A 79 -23.00 -15.56 1.91
N TYR A 80 -23.38 -16.74 1.42
CA TYR A 80 -24.25 -17.66 2.14
C TYR A 80 -23.66 -18.15 3.47
N ASN A 81 -22.33 -18.32 3.53
CA ASN A 81 -21.63 -18.81 4.73
C ASN A 81 -21.40 -17.73 5.80
N ILE A 82 -21.70 -16.45 5.53
CA ILE A 82 -21.54 -15.33 6.49
C ILE A 82 -22.88 -14.99 7.18
N SER A 83 -24.00 -15.55 6.71
CA SER A 83 -25.34 -15.29 7.27
C SER A 83 -25.80 -16.27 8.36
N PHE A 84 -24.87 -16.94 9.07
CA PHE A 84 -25.16 -17.80 10.24
C PHE A 84 -24.49 -17.27 11.51
#